data_AF-A0A1H0GP83-F1
#
_entry.id   AF-A0A1H0GP83-F1
#
_cell.length_a   1.000
_cell.length_b   1.000
_cell.length_c   1.000
_cell.angle_alpha   90.00
_cell.angle_beta   90.00
_cell.angle_gamma   90.00
#
_symmetry.space_group_name_H-M   'P 1'
#
loop_
_entity.id
_entity.type
_entity.pdbx_description
1 polymer ?
#
loop_
_entity_poly.entity_id
_entity_poly.type
_entity_poly.pdbx_seq_one_letter_code
_entity_poly.pdbx_strand_id
1 'polypeptide(L)'
;MIDSETCKPVSNAAVDIWHCDALGLYSGYESFSGGGGGTPPTDAPSGTPTDVPSGTPTGEPPSGGGGGGHEEPTSDTRYLRGTWRTDRKGFVTFKTIFPGWYQGRCVHIHTKVHVSGEWTDAGYEGGTTCHTGQFFFDEETVLLSAEVEPYSTSTTERTTLDEDTIYDQSGTTGGLLKLKYKKNDIAKGVLATITVGVDPEATNTGTDDSVQPGASASAS
;
A
#
# COMPACT_ATOMS: atom_id res chain seq x y z
N MET A 1 3.43 -14.44 -0.15
CA MET A 1 3.82 -14.23 -1.56
C MET A 1 4.26 -15.55 -2.15
N ILE A 2 3.70 -15.90 -3.29
CA ILE A 2 4.01 -17.12 -4.03
C ILE A 2 4.26 -16.78 -5.49
N ASP A 3 5.06 -17.61 -6.15
CA ASP A 3 5.20 -17.63 -7.59
C ASP A 3 3.89 -18.16 -8.19
N SER A 4 3.31 -17.42 -9.13
CA SER A 4 2.00 -17.73 -9.73
C SER A 4 2.01 -18.97 -10.62
N GLU A 5 3.17 -19.35 -11.17
CA GLU A 5 3.31 -20.55 -12.00
C GLU A 5 3.63 -21.78 -11.16
N THR A 6 4.54 -21.64 -10.20
CA THR A 6 5.07 -22.79 -9.45
C THR A 6 4.42 -23.00 -8.09
N CYS A 7 3.63 -22.02 -7.61
CA CYS A 7 3.05 -21.96 -6.27
C CYS A 7 4.08 -22.03 -5.13
N LYS A 8 5.38 -21.85 -5.43
CA LYS A 8 6.45 -21.87 -4.43
C LYS A 8 6.56 -20.51 -3.75
N PRO A 9 7.02 -20.44 -2.49
CA PRO A 9 7.28 -19.17 -1.84
C PRO A 9 8.31 -18.32 -2.60
N VAL A 10 8.01 -17.03 -2.78
CA VAL A 10 9.00 -16.05 -3.25
C VAL A 10 9.66 -15.43 -2.03
N SER A 11 10.89 -15.84 -1.76
CA SER A 11 11.69 -15.34 -0.63
C SER A 11 12.61 -14.20 -1.03
N ASN A 12 12.94 -13.32 -0.07
CA ASN A 12 13.86 -12.20 -0.25
C ASN A 12 13.41 -11.13 -1.26
N ALA A 13 12.17 -11.19 -1.74
CA ALA A 13 11.58 -10.13 -2.55
C ALA A 13 11.38 -8.88 -1.69
N ALA A 14 11.66 -7.70 -2.24
CA ALA A 14 11.31 -6.44 -1.60
C ALA A 14 9.86 -6.09 -1.93
N VAL A 15 9.08 -5.82 -0.89
CA VAL A 15 7.69 -5.42 -1.00
C VAL A 15 7.59 -4.00 -0.51
N ASP A 16 7.14 -3.12 -1.39
CA ASP A 16 6.79 -1.75 -1.05
C ASP A 16 5.31 -1.68 -0.73
N ILE A 17 4.97 -0.88 0.26
CA ILE A 17 3.62 -0.36 0.46
C ILE A 17 3.63 1.15 0.63
N TRP A 18 2.59 1.82 0.14
CA TRP A 18 2.31 3.21 0.46
C TRP A 18 0.81 3.48 0.41
N HIS A 19 0.35 4.40 1.25
CA HIS A 19 -1.05 4.81 1.29
C HIS A 19 -1.21 6.20 1.92
N CYS A 20 -2.41 6.76 1.80
CA CYS A 20 -2.76 8.02 2.45
C CYS A 20 -2.94 7.85 3.96
N ASP A 21 -2.85 8.95 4.71
CA ASP A 21 -3.18 8.96 6.13
C ASP A 21 -4.68 8.77 6.41
N ALA A 22 -5.06 8.84 7.68
CA ALA A 22 -6.45 8.67 8.11
C ALA A 22 -7.43 9.69 7.51
N LEU A 23 -6.94 10.83 7.01
CA LEU A 23 -7.73 11.92 6.45
C LEU A 23 -7.55 12.07 4.93
N GLY A 24 -6.88 11.11 4.28
CA GLY A 24 -6.72 11.07 2.84
C GLY A 24 -5.51 11.81 2.29
N LEU A 25 -4.51 12.13 3.11
CA LEU A 25 -3.31 12.86 2.67
C LEU A 25 -2.13 11.91 2.40
N TYR A 26 -1.50 12.05 1.22
CA TYR A 26 -0.27 11.35 0.91
C TYR A 26 0.96 12.16 1.32
N SER A 27 1.92 11.47 1.96
CA SER A 27 3.22 12.07 2.24
C SER A 27 3.90 12.49 0.93
N GLY A 28 4.46 13.70 0.91
CA GLY A 28 5.08 14.30 -0.27
C GLY A 28 4.10 14.94 -1.24
N TYR A 29 2.79 14.80 -1.04
CA TYR A 29 1.74 15.32 -1.95
C TYR A 29 0.59 15.96 -1.16
N GLU A 30 0.87 16.46 0.04
CA GLU A 30 -0.16 17.00 0.94
C GLU A 30 -0.90 18.18 0.32
N SER A 31 -0.24 18.97 -0.52
CA SER A 31 -0.84 20.12 -1.22
C SER A 31 -1.80 19.73 -2.35
N PHE A 32 -1.69 18.52 -2.88
CA PHE A 32 -2.55 17.99 -3.95
C PHE A 32 -3.62 17.05 -3.41
N SER A 33 -3.43 16.55 -2.19
CA SER A 33 -4.37 15.66 -1.53
C SER A 33 -5.58 16.48 -1.06
N GLY A 34 -6.73 16.34 -1.73
CA GLY A 34 -8.01 16.94 -1.34
C GLY A 34 -8.66 16.29 -0.11
N GLY A 35 -7.85 15.92 0.90
CA GLY A 35 -8.30 15.29 2.14
C GLY A 35 -9.12 16.24 3.01
N GLY A 36 -10.11 15.69 3.71
CA GLY A 36 -11.23 16.42 4.34
C GLY A 36 -10.84 17.15 5.61
N GLY A 37 -9.99 18.17 5.49
CA GLY A 37 -9.72 19.14 6.55
C GLY A 37 -8.63 18.77 7.55
N GLY A 38 -7.84 17.73 7.30
CA GLY A 38 -6.70 17.35 8.13
C GLY A 38 -5.48 18.23 7.91
N THR A 39 -4.83 18.68 8.98
CA THR A 39 -3.40 19.02 8.89
C THR A 39 -2.59 17.73 8.93
N PRO A 40 -1.48 17.61 8.18
CA PRO A 40 -0.59 16.45 8.25
C PRO A 40 -0.22 16.16 9.71
N PRO A 41 -0.02 14.89 10.11
CA PRO A 41 0.44 14.57 11.45
C PRO A 41 1.75 15.33 11.73
N THR A 42 1.75 16.24 12.70
CA THR A 42 2.96 17.01 13.07
C THR A 42 3.95 16.18 13.88
N ASP A 43 3.50 15.05 14.42
CA ASP A 43 4.33 14.11 15.15
C ASP A 43 4.68 12.91 14.25
N ALA A 44 5.86 12.97 13.63
CA ALA A 44 6.53 11.76 13.18
C ALA A 44 6.61 10.76 14.34
N PRO A 45 6.59 9.43 14.11
CA PRO A 45 6.88 8.46 15.17
C PRO A 45 8.19 8.84 15.85
N SER A 46 8.11 9.27 17.11
CA SER A 46 9.27 9.66 17.91
C SER A 46 10.07 8.42 18.26
N GLY A 47 10.98 8.08 17.36
CA GLY A 47 12.17 7.31 17.61
C GLY A 47 13.23 7.93 16.72
N THR A 48 13.96 8.92 17.22
CA THR A 48 15.09 9.52 16.51
C THR A 48 16.05 8.42 16.06
N PRO A 49 16.23 8.16 14.76
CA PRO A 49 17.42 7.49 14.27
C PRO A 49 18.56 8.49 14.45
N THR A 50 19.58 8.13 15.23
CA THR A 50 20.68 9.03 15.62
C THR A 50 21.69 9.31 14.51
N ASP A 51 21.44 8.83 13.30
CA ASP A 51 22.35 8.97 12.18
C ASP A 51 21.76 9.94 11.15
N VAL A 52 22.50 11.03 10.90
CA VAL A 52 22.23 11.93 9.79
C VAL A 52 22.34 11.09 8.50
N PRO A 53 21.28 10.95 7.68
CA PRO A 53 21.41 10.27 6.40
C PRO A 53 22.30 11.13 5.49
N SER A 54 23.56 10.72 5.34
CA SER A 54 24.42 11.20 4.28
C SER A 54 24.19 10.31 3.07
N GLY A 55 23.23 10.68 2.26
CA GLY A 55 22.92 10.00 1.01
C GLY A 55 21.92 10.82 0.22
N THR A 56 22.28 11.21 -1.00
CA THR A 56 21.30 11.64 -1.99
C THR A 56 20.32 10.48 -2.20
N PRO A 57 19.00 10.67 -2.17
CA PRO A 57 18.05 9.58 -2.34
C PRO A 57 18.27 8.91 -3.70
N THR A 58 18.60 7.61 -3.70
CA THR A 58 18.83 6.81 -4.91
C THR A 58 17.58 6.11 -5.42
N GLY A 59 16.43 6.29 -4.76
CA GLY A 59 15.15 5.73 -5.19
C GLY A 59 14.34 6.74 -5.97
N GLU A 60 14.11 6.48 -7.25
CA GLU A 60 13.10 7.18 -8.03
C GLU A 60 11.72 6.93 -7.40
N PRO A 61 10.91 7.97 -7.13
CA PRO A 61 9.56 7.78 -6.60
C PRO A 61 8.75 6.90 -7.56
N PRO A 62 8.09 5.83 -7.08
CA PRO A 62 7.31 4.97 -7.96
C PRO A 62 6.16 5.75 -8.60
N SER A 63 6.12 5.76 -9.94
CA SER A 63 4.95 6.10 -10.77
C SER A 63 3.68 5.47 -10.16
N GLY A 64 2.75 6.32 -9.73
CA GLY A 64 1.41 5.97 -9.26
C GLY A 64 0.39 6.36 -10.32
N GLY A 65 -0.37 5.37 -10.79
CA GLY A 65 -1.35 5.49 -11.87
C GLY A 65 -2.53 6.39 -11.54
N GLY A 66 -2.92 7.19 -12.54
CA GLY A 66 -4.05 8.12 -12.48
C GLY A 66 -3.85 9.41 -13.29
N GLY A 67 -3.43 9.33 -14.56
CA GLY A 67 -3.49 10.45 -15.50
C GLY A 67 -2.20 11.29 -15.66
N GLY A 68 -1.26 10.79 -16.47
CA GLY A 68 -0.57 11.62 -17.48
C GLY A 68 0.29 12.82 -17.03
N GLY A 69 1.05 12.71 -15.94
CA GLY A 69 2.13 13.65 -15.62
C GLY A 69 2.92 13.17 -14.41
N HIS A 70 4.25 13.11 -14.50
CA HIS A 70 5.09 12.96 -13.32
C HIS A 70 4.90 14.21 -12.45
N GLU A 71 4.18 14.08 -11.34
CA GLU A 71 4.10 15.15 -10.35
C GLU A 71 5.23 14.98 -9.35
N GLU A 72 6.11 15.98 -9.31
CA GLU A 72 7.16 16.06 -8.29
C GLU A 72 6.53 16.18 -6.91
N PRO A 73 7.08 15.48 -5.89
CA PRO A 73 6.66 15.68 -4.52
C PRO A 73 6.75 17.16 -4.13
N THR A 74 5.74 17.66 -3.42
CA THR A 74 5.71 19.01 -2.87
C THR A 74 6.34 19.11 -1.48
N SER A 75 6.72 17.96 -0.88
CA SER A 75 7.41 17.90 0.39
C SER A 75 8.31 16.66 0.54
N ASP A 76 9.21 16.71 1.53
CA ASP A 76 10.13 15.61 1.87
C ASP A 76 9.54 14.58 2.84
N THR A 77 8.25 14.65 3.16
CA THR A 77 7.63 13.70 4.09
C THR A 77 7.51 12.30 3.47
N ARG A 78 7.69 11.27 4.30
CA ARG A 78 7.67 9.86 3.88
C ARG A 78 6.87 8.95 4.82
N TYR A 79 5.96 9.50 5.62
CA TYR A 79 5.10 8.70 6.49
C TYR A 79 4.25 7.72 5.69
N LEU A 80 3.90 6.58 6.28
CA LEU A 80 3.03 5.55 5.67
C LEU A 80 3.56 5.00 4.34
N ARG A 81 4.88 5.03 4.16
CA ARG A 81 5.63 4.34 3.10
C ARG A 81 6.61 3.37 3.75
N GLY A 82 6.80 2.19 3.18
CA GLY A 82 7.76 1.24 3.72
C GLY A 82 8.06 0.09 2.78
N THR A 83 9.30 -0.37 2.86
CA THR A 83 9.83 -1.49 2.07
C THR A 83 10.31 -2.57 3.03
N TRP A 84 9.88 -3.81 2.82
CA TRP A 84 10.39 -4.93 3.61
C TRP A 84 10.47 -6.23 2.83
N ARG A 85 11.30 -7.17 3.30
CA ARG A 85 11.57 -8.43 2.61
C ARG A 85 10.60 -9.54 2.97
N THR A 86 10.26 -10.36 1.99
CA THR A 86 9.64 -11.66 2.25
C THR A 86 10.62 -12.63 2.91
N ASP A 87 10.15 -13.40 3.88
CA ASP A 87 10.93 -14.45 4.53
C ASP A 87 11.08 -15.71 3.63
N ARG A 88 11.75 -16.75 4.15
CA ARG A 88 11.93 -18.03 3.42
C ARG A 88 10.62 -18.75 3.06
N LYS A 89 9.52 -18.39 3.69
CA LYS A 89 8.17 -18.91 3.44
C LYS A 89 7.31 -17.93 2.65
N GLY A 90 7.89 -16.83 2.16
CA GLY A 90 7.20 -15.81 1.36
C GLY A 90 6.32 -14.88 2.19
N PHE A 91 6.45 -14.85 3.52
CA PHE A 91 5.69 -13.94 4.37
C PHE A 91 6.40 -12.60 4.52
N VAL A 92 5.62 -11.53 4.48
CA VAL A 92 6.02 -10.18 4.86
C VAL A 92 4.90 -9.60 5.73
N THR A 93 5.23 -8.73 6.68
CA THR A 93 4.24 -8.11 7.57
C THR A 93 4.58 -6.65 7.74
N PHE A 94 3.57 -5.80 7.54
CA PHE A 94 3.63 -4.38 7.81
C PHE A 94 2.71 -4.04 8.98
N LYS A 95 3.16 -3.14 9.83
CA LYS A 95 2.32 -2.52 10.86
C LYS A 95 2.08 -1.08 10.43
N THR A 96 0.84 -0.75 10.11
CA THR A 96 0.42 0.59 9.70
C THR A 96 -0.96 0.91 10.28
N ILE A 97 -1.47 2.11 10.04
CA ILE A 97 -2.85 2.49 10.35
C ILE A 97 -3.82 1.95 9.30
N PHE A 98 -5.13 1.99 9.59
CA PHE A 98 -6.13 1.80 8.54
C PHE A 98 -6.07 3.02 7.59
N PRO A 99 -6.00 2.87 6.26
CA PRO A 99 -5.94 4.02 5.35
C PRO A 99 -7.24 4.83 5.38
N GLY A 100 -7.14 6.16 5.27
CA GLY A 100 -8.28 7.03 5.03
C GLY A 100 -8.74 6.98 3.56
N TRP A 101 -9.45 8.02 3.13
CA TRP A 101 -9.94 8.15 1.75
C TRP A 101 -9.79 9.58 1.23
N TYR A 102 -9.72 9.67 -0.09
CA TYR A 102 -9.76 10.90 -0.87
C TYR A 102 -10.74 10.72 -2.03
N GLN A 103 -11.22 11.82 -2.60
CA GLN A 103 -12.27 11.75 -3.62
C GLN A 103 -11.79 11.00 -4.88
N GLY A 104 -12.66 10.16 -5.44
CA GLY A 104 -12.45 9.49 -6.73
C GLY A 104 -11.81 8.11 -6.63
N ARG A 105 -11.45 7.65 -5.43
CA ARG A 105 -10.89 6.31 -5.19
C ARG A 105 -11.47 5.70 -3.92
N CYS A 106 -11.77 4.40 -3.95
CA CYS A 106 -12.10 3.64 -2.75
C CYS A 106 -10.87 3.49 -1.83
N VAL A 107 -11.07 3.05 -0.59
CA VAL A 107 -9.98 2.88 0.38
C VAL A 107 -9.00 1.79 -0.08
N HIS A 108 -7.72 2.13 -0.20
CA HIS A 108 -6.69 1.21 -0.70
C HIS A 108 -5.29 1.44 -0.09
N ILE A 109 -4.46 0.40 -0.20
CA ILE A 109 -3.00 0.47 -0.01
C ILE A 109 -2.34 0.05 -1.32
N HIS A 110 -1.41 0.86 -1.84
CA HIS A 110 -0.62 0.46 -2.98
C HIS A 110 0.47 -0.54 -2.60
N THR A 111 0.86 -1.39 -3.55
CA THR A 111 2.01 -2.26 -3.40
C THR A 111 2.83 -2.39 -4.67
N LYS A 112 4.15 -2.52 -4.51
CA LYS A 112 5.06 -3.01 -5.54
C LYS A 112 5.90 -4.15 -5.00
N VAL A 113 6.27 -5.06 -5.90
CA VAL A 113 7.13 -6.19 -5.56
C VAL A 113 8.33 -6.16 -6.48
N HIS A 114 9.52 -6.22 -5.87
CA HIS A 114 10.79 -6.26 -6.56
C HIS A 114 11.52 -7.56 -6.26
N VAL A 115 12.13 -8.12 -7.29
CA VAL A 115 12.91 -9.37 -7.24
C VAL A 115 14.26 -9.17 -7.92
N SER A 116 15.16 -10.15 -7.78
CA SER A 116 16.47 -10.17 -8.46
C SER A 116 17.41 -8.98 -8.14
N GLY A 117 17.15 -8.27 -7.05
CA GLY A 117 18.02 -7.24 -6.48
C GLY A 117 18.73 -7.74 -5.22
N GLU A 118 19.44 -6.83 -4.56
CA GLU A 118 20.27 -7.12 -3.39
C GLU A 118 19.81 -6.29 -2.19
N TRP A 119 19.75 -6.93 -1.02
CA TRP A 119 19.55 -6.24 0.25
C TRP A 119 20.91 -5.82 0.81
N THR A 120 21.15 -4.52 0.85
CA THR A 120 22.32 -3.87 1.43
C THR A 120 21.96 -3.22 2.78
N ASP A 121 22.96 -2.67 3.46
CA ASP A 121 22.73 -1.87 4.68
C ASP A 121 21.97 -0.55 4.37
N ALA A 122 21.98 -0.11 3.11
CA ALA A 122 21.28 1.10 2.66
C ALA A 122 19.84 0.83 2.20
N GLY A 123 19.45 -0.44 1.99
CA GLY A 123 18.11 -0.81 1.55
C GLY A 123 18.14 -1.91 0.49
N TYR A 124 17.12 -1.94 -0.37
CA TYR A 124 17.08 -2.83 -1.52
C TYR A 124 17.60 -2.11 -2.76
N GLU A 125 18.59 -2.69 -3.43
CA GLU A 125 19.26 -2.09 -4.58
C GLU A 125 19.15 -3.00 -5.82
N GLY A 126 18.95 -2.35 -6.98
CA GLY A 126 18.77 -3.05 -8.25
C GLY A 126 17.48 -3.86 -8.31
N GLY A 127 17.51 -4.93 -9.11
CA GLY A 127 16.37 -5.80 -9.34
C GLY A 127 15.34 -5.25 -10.32
N THR A 128 14.22 -5.96 -10.40
CA THR A 128 13.12 -5.69 -11.33
C THR A 128 11.80 -5.67 -10.57
N THR A 129 10.95 -4.69 -10.87
CA THR A 129 9.57 -4.68 -10.41
C THR A 129 8.79 -5.76 -11.14
N CYS A 130 8.39 -6.82 -10.45
CA CYS A 130 7.63 -7.92 -11.04
C CYS A 130 6.12 -7.81 -10.80
N HIS A 131 5.68 -6.94 -9.89
CA HIS A 131 4.25 -6.71 -9.62
C HIS A 131 4.00 -5.26 -9.19
N THR A 132 2.92 -4.66 -9.70
CA THR A 132 2.32 -3.43 -9.19
C THR A 132 0.84 -3.70 -8.93
N GLY A 133 0.34 -3.27 -7.78
CA GLY A 133 -1.03 -3.58 -7.38
C GLY A 133 -1.57 -2.69 -6.28
N GLN A 134 -2.81 -2.98 -5.90
CA GLN A 134 -3.51 -2.28 -4.82
C GLN A 134 -4.27 -3.30 -3.96
N PHE A 135 -4.29 -3.07 -2.66
CA PHE A 135 -5.08 -3.84 -1.71
C PHE A 135 -6.28 -3.02 -1.27
N PHE A 136 -7.45 -3.63 -1.28
CA PHE A 136 -8.73 -2.99 -1.01
C PHE A 136 -9.36 -3.54 0.28
N PHE A 137 -10.32 -2.80 0.83
CA PHE A 137 -10.98 -3.10 2.10
C PHE A 137 -12.48 -3.26 1.87
N ASP A 138 -13.12 -4.20 2.57
CA ASP A 138 -14.55 -4.41 2.44
C ASP A 138 -15.36 -3.26 3.07
N GLU A 139 -16.52 -2.97 2.49
CA GLU A 139 -17.33 -1.80 2.86
C GLU A 139 -17.74 -1.81 4.34
N GLU A 140 -18.01 -2.98 4.92
CA GLU A 140 -18.36 -3.10 6.34
C GLU A 140 -17.23 -2.55 7.23
N THR A 141 -15.98 -2.94 6.95
CA THR A 141 -14.84 -2.44 7.73
C THR A 141 -14.53 -0.97 7.52
N VAL A 142 -14.75 -0.45 6.31
CA VAL A 142 -14.55 0.98 6.05
C VAL A 142 -15.61 1.84 6.77
N LEU A 143 -16.87 1.39 6.79
CA LEU A 143 -17.91 2.07 7.57
C LEU A 143 -17.61 2.04 9.08
N LEU A 144 -17.11 0.91 9.60
CA LEU A 144 -16.72 0.82 11.00
C LEU A 144 -15.51 1.72 11.33
N SER A 145 -14.53 1.84 10.43
CA SER A 145 -13.37 2.71 10.66
C SER A 145 -13.73 4.19 10.58
N ALA A 146 -14.70 4.57 9.74
CA ALA A 146 -15.19 5.94 9.62
C ALA A 146 -15.80 6.51 10.91
N GLU A 147 -16.23 5.66 11.85
CA GLU A 147 -16.75 6.08 13.17
C GLU A 147 -15.65 6.28 14.23
N VAL A 148 -14.38 6.05 13.88
CA VAL A 148 -13.24 6.13 14.81
C VAL A 148 -12.46 7.42 14.56
N GLU A 149 -12.04 8.10 15.62
CA GLU A 149 -11.13 9.25 15.48
C GLU A 149 -9.74 8.83 14.98
N PRO A 150 -9.10 9.57 14.05
CA PRO A 150 -9.57 10.83 13.46
C PRO A 150 -10.43 10.66 12.20
N TYR A 151 -10.69 9.45 11.72
CA TYR A 151 -11.47 9.20 10.50
C TYR A 151 -12.87 9.85 10.55
N SER A 152 -13.51 9.86 11.73
CA SER A 152 -14.81 10.50 11.98
C SER A 152 -14.84 12.01 11.76
N THR A 153 -13.68 12.69 11.70
CA THR A 153 -13.62 14.12 11.40
C THR A 153 -13.51 14.42 9.91
N SER A 154 -13.32 13.40 9.07
CA SER A 154 -13.20 13.59 7.62
C SER A 154 -14.51 14.12 7.04
N THR A 155 -14.41 15.21 6.28
CA THR A 155 -15.54 15.75 5.50
C THR A 155 -15.53 15.31 4.04
N THR A 156 -14.58 14.44 3.64
CA THR A 156 -14.44 14.01 2.25
C THR A 156 -15.51 13.00 1.88
N GLU A 157 -16.16 13.23 0.74
CA GLU A 157 -17.09 12.27 0.15
C GLU A 157 -16.36 10.99 -0.23
N ARG A 158 -16.92 9.85 0.19
CA ARG A 158 -16.36 8.53 -0.09
C ARG A 158 -16.71 8.08 -1.49
N THR A 159 -15.76 7.42 -2.15
CA THR A 159 -15.99 6.56 -3.31
C THR A 159 -16.05 5.11 -2.81
N THR A 160 -17.10 4.37 -3.13
CA THR A 160 -17.25 2.97 -2.72
C THR A 160 -16.49 2.02 -3.66
N LEU A 161 -16.38 0.74 -3.29
CA LEU A 161 -15.74 -0.28 -4.15
C LEU A 161 -16.40 -0.41 -5.53
N ASP A 162 -17.72 -0.25 -5.60
CA ASP A 162 -18.53 -0.34 -6.81
C ASP A 162 -18.51 0.93 -7.68
N GLU A 163 -18.05 2.05 -7.13
CA GLU A 163 -17.83 3.32 -7.85
C GLU A 163 -16.38 3.49 -8.34
N ASP A 164 -15.42 2.78 -7.74
CA ASP A 164 -14.01 2.88 -8.09
C ASP A 164 -13.72 2.24 -9.46
N THR A 165 -12.95 2.95 -10.29
CA THR A 165 -12.65 2.52 -11.66
C THR A 165 -11.43 1.59 -11.77
N ILE A 166 -10.70 1.37 -10.67
CA ILE A 166 -9.50 0.53 -10.60
C ILE A 166 -9.80 -0.81 -9.96
N TYR A 167 -10.66 -0.86 -8.93
CA TYR A 167 -11.08 -2.12 -8.34
C TYR A 167 -12.02 -2.87 -9.28
N ASP A 168 -11.59 -4.04 -9.77
CA ASP A 168 -12.31 -4.84 -10.77
C ASP A 168 -13.46 -5.69 -10.19
N GLN A 169 -13.75 -5.55 -8.90
CA GLN A 169 -14.77 -6.31 -8.17
C GLN A 169 -14.55 -7.82 -8.12
N SER A 170 -13.33 -8.31 -8.44
CA SER A 170 -13.00 -9.74 -8.43
C SER A 170 -12.71 -10.32 -7.04
N GLY A 171 -12.99 -9.56 -5.97
CA GLY A 171 -12.82 -9.99 -4.59
C GLY A 171 -11.34 -10.11 -4.23
N THR A 172 -10.99 -11.19 -3.53
CA THR A 172 -9.59 -11.41 -3.10
C THR A 172 -8.63 -11.53 -4.28
N THR A 173 -9.08 -11.99 -5.46
CA THR A 173 -8.25 -12.07 -6.66
C THR A 173 -7.73 -10.70 -7.08
N GLY A 174 -8.58 -9.67 -6.99
CA GLY A 174 -8.29 -8.27 -7.31
C GLY A 174 -7.84 -7.44 -6.12
N GLY A 175 -7.33 -8.08 -5.05
CA GLY A 175 -6.69 -7.38 -3.94
C GLY A 175 -7.58 -7.11 -2.71
N LEU A 176 -8.82 -7.59 -2.66
CA LEU A 176 -9.67 -7.43 -1.46
C LEU A 176 -9.11 -8.23 -0.27
N LEU A 177 -8.71 -7.51 0.79
CA LEU A 177 -8.09 -8.07 1.99
C LEU A 177 -9.09 -8.87 2.83
N LYS A 178 -8.63 -9.95 3.44
CA LYS A 178 -9.37 -10.66 4.49
C LYS A 178 -9.02 -10.04 5.84
N LEU A 179 -10.01 -9.43 6.49
CA LEU A 179 -9.83 -8.67 7.73
C LEU A 179 -10.32 -9.46 8.95
N LYS A 180 -9.56 -9.37 10.05
CA LYS A 180 -9.95 -9.86 11.37
C LYS A 180 -9.79 -8.73 12.37
N TYR A 181 -10.85 -8.44 13.12
CA TYR A 181 -10.87 -7.41 14.15
C TYR A 181 -11.83 -7.82 15.26
N LYS A 182 -11.78 -7.11 16.39
CA LYS A 182 -12.73 -7.34 17.47
C LYS A 182 -14.08 -6.74 17.06
N LYS A 183 -15.11 -7.59 16.91
CA LYS A 183 -16.44 -7.26 16.33
C LYS A 183 -17.08 -5.93 16.76
N ASN A 184 -16.82 -5.45 17.98
CA ASN A 184 -17.41 -4.22 18.53
C ASN A 184 -16.37 -3.14 18.87
N ASP A 185 -15.15 -3.24 18.33
CA ASP A 185 -14.00 -2.47 18.81
C ASP A 185 -12.88 -2.45 17.74
N ILE A 186 -13.22 -2.00 16.52
CA ILE A 186 -12.28 -1.92 15.39
C ILE A 186 -11.10 -0.99 15.69
N ALA A 187 -11.30 0.00 16.58
CA ALA A 187 -10.29 0.93 17.06
C ALA A 187 -9.08 0.24 17.75
N LYS A 188 -9.21 -1.02 18.18
CA LYS A 188 -8.08 -1.81 18.69
C LYS A 188 -7.15 -2.37 17.61
N GLY A 189 -7.46 -2.11 16.34
CA GLY A 189 -6.69 -2.54 15.19
C GLY A 189 -7.30 -3.73 14.47
N VAL A 190 -6.81 -3.91 13.25
CA VAL A 190 -7.26 -4.92 12.31
C VAL A 190 -6.06 -5.75 11.87
N LEU A 191 -6.24 -7.06 11.76
CA LEU A 191 -5.30 -7.95 11.09
C LEU A 191 -5.82 -8.20 9.67
N ALA A 192 -5.08 -7.71 8.68
CA ALA A 192 -5.35 -7.96 7.26
C ALA A 192 -4.45 -9.07 6.73
N THR A 193 -5.01 -9.94 5.87
CA THR A 193 -4.25 -11.01 5.22
C THR A 193 -4.67 -11.18 3.76
N ILE A 194 -3.68 -11.43 2.90
CA ILE A 194 -3.86 -11.81 1.50
C ILE A 194 -2.65 -12.62 1.02
N THR A 195 -2.90 -13.59 0.13
CA THR A 195 -1.84 -14.30 -0.59
C THR A 195 -1.69 -13.65 -1.95
N VAL A 196 -0.54 -13.01 -2.19
CA VAL A 196 -0.22 -12.44 -3.51
C VAL A 196 0.53 -13.47 -4.34
N GLY A 197 0.00 -13.77 -5.53
CA GLY A 197 0.69 -14.49 -6.59
C GLY A 197 1.39 -13.50 -7.50
N VAL A 198 2.69 -13.70 -7.74
CA VAL A 198 3.48 -12.86 -8.65
C VAL A 198 4.21 -13.75 -9.65
N ASP A 199 4.47 -13.23 -10.84
CA ASP A 199 5.41 -13.84 -11.79
C ASP A 199 6.78 -13.17 -11.59
N PRO A 200 7.77 -13.83 -10.94
CA PRO A 200 9.07 -13.21 -10.68
C PRO A 200 9.88 -12.87 -11.93
N GLU A 201 9.56 -13.46 -13.07
CA GLU A 201 10.25 -13.21 -14.34
C GLU A 201 9.61 -12.03 -15.11
N ALA A 202 8.42 -11.57 -14.69
CA ALA A 202 7.77 -10.42 -15.28
C ALA A 202 8.52 -9.12 -14.98
N THR A 203 8.44 -8.18 -15.92
CA THR A 203 8.93 -6.80 -15.75
C THR A 203 7.76 -5.83 -15.90
N ASN A 204 7.47 -5.10 -14.83
CA ASN A 204 6.46 -4.05 -14.80
C ASN A 204 7.14 -2.68 -14.83
N THR A 205 7.03 -1.99 -15.95
CA THR A 205 7.64 -0.66 -16.18
C THR A 205 6.82 0.50 -15.61
N GLY A 206 5.78 0.22 -14.81
CA GLY A 206 4.94 1.25 -14.18
C GLY A 206 3.99 1.99 -15.13
N THR A 207 3.73 1.42 -16.32
CA THR A 207 2.78 1.93 -17.34
C THR A 207 1.56 1.06 -17.54
N ASP A 208 1.48 -0.11 -16.90
CA ASP A 208 0.39 -1.06 -17.09
C ASP A 208 -0.49 -1.11 -15.83
N ASP A 209 -1.43 -0.16 -15.73
CA ASP A 209 -2.47 -0.14 -14.70
C ASP A 209 -3.56 -1.23 -14.95
N SER A 210 -3.33 -2.20 -15.84
CA SER A 210 -4.41 -3.08 -16.33
C SER A 210 -4.24 -4.59 -16.15
N VAL A 211 -3.13 -5.08 -15.60
CA VAL A 211 -2.97 -6.54 -15.38
C VAL A 211 -2.45 -6.84 -13.97
N GLN A 212 -3.40 -7.04 -13.05
CA GLN A 212 -3.16 -7.73 -11.79
C GLN A 212 -2.95 -9.23 -12.08
N PRO A 213 -1.76 -9.84 -11.86
CA PRO A 213 -1.66 -11.29 -11.82
C PRO A 213 -2.48 -11.79 -10.61
N GLY A 214 -3.42 -12.70 -10.87
CA GLY A 214 -4.44 -13.12 -9.92
C GLY A 214 -3.88 -13.77 -8.65
N ALA A 215 -4.43 -13.38 -7.50
CA ALA A 215 -4.21 -14.09 -6.25
C ALA A 215 -4.91 -15.46 -6.26
N SER A 216 -4.14 -16.54 -6.11
CA SER A 216 -4.67 -17.90 -5.93
C SER A 216 -5.23 -18.07 -4.50
N ALA A 217 -6.54 -18.34 -4.41
CA ALA A 217 -7.16 -18.77 -3.16
C ALA A 217 -6.83 -20.24 -2.88
N SER A 218 -5.88 -20.51 -1.99
CA SER A 218 -5.81 -21.83 -1.34
C SER A 218 -6.85 -21.91 -0.23
N ALA A 219 -7.88 -22.72 -0.47
CA ALA A 219 -8.80 -23.19 0.55
C ALA A 219 -8.11 -24.30 1.36
N SER A 220 -8.19 -24.21 2.69
CA SER A 220 -7.95 -25.32 3.61
C SER A 220 -9.07 -25.34 4.63
#